data_AF-A0A1S3DM54-F1
#
_entry.id   AF-A0A1S3DM54-F1
#
_cell.length_a   1.000
_cell.length_b   1.000
_cell.length_c   1.000
_cell.angle_alpha   90.00
_cell.angle_beta   90.00
_cell.angle_gamma   90.00
#
_symmetry.space_group_name_H-M   'P 1'
#
loop_
_entity.id
_entity.type
_entity.pdbx_description
1 polymer ?
#
loop_
_entity_poly.entity_id
_entity_poly.type
_entity_poly.pdbx_seq_one_letter_code
_entity_poly.pdbx_strand_id
1 'polypeptide(L)'
;NGIRQGSSLSGDLSNVATCDIGKYIPGDVMHSMFVDDLIIFMRHKDLDVIQTQIQRTLDNIVVWSKKNGMTFAPEKTSGITFTRKRFNPPIRLEFQNHDVKFQDKVRWLGMHLDNKWKWEAHIAQAKTRSLKAMNIMKILGNKKKGLRRQVLMKIYNAY
;
A
#
# COMPACT_ATOMS: atom_id res chain seq x y z
N ASN A 1 21.51 -1.29 -15.19
CA ASN A 1 22.16 -2.36 -14.41
C ASN A 1 21.16 -2.89 -13.39
N GLY A 2 20.39 -3.92 -13.79
CA GLY A 2 19.35 -4.50 -12.94
C GLY A 2 19.93 -5.54 -11.97
N ILE A 3 19.42 -5.54 -10.75
CA ILE A 3 19.75 -6.54 -9.73
C ILE A 3 19.11 -7.88 -10.14
N ARG A 4 19.89 -8.97 -10.11
CA ARG A 4 19.41 -10.31 -10.45
C ARG A 4 18.43 -10.78 -9.37
N GLN A 5 17.14 -10.86 -9.70
CA GLN A 5 16.12 -11.38 -8.79
C GLN A 5 16.43 -12.86 -8.47
N GLY A 6 16.54 -13.20 -7.19
CA GLY A 6 16.79 -14.57 -6.73
C GLY A 6 17.92 -14.72 -5.70
N SER A 7 18.61 -13.65 -5.31
CA SER A 7 19.53 -13.68 -4.18
C SER A 7 18.84 -13.19 -2.92
N SER A 8 19.10 -13.80 -1.75
CA SER A 8 18.57 -13.33 -0.47
C SER A 8 18.96 -11.88 -0.17
N LEU A 9 20.07 -11.41 -0.75
CA LEU A 9 20.57 -10.04 -0.64
C LEU A 9 19.91 -9.03 -1.60
N SER A 10 19.18 -9.47 -2.65
CA SER A 10 18.62 -8.51 -3.63
C SER A 10 17.54 -7.62 -3.03
N GLY A 11 16.78 -8.13 -2.04
CA GLY A 11 15.77 -7.34 -1.33
C GLY A 11 16.41 -6.26 -0.45
N ASP A 12 17.44 -6.62 0.30
CA ASP A 12 18.14 -5.70 1.21
C ASP A 12 18.91 -4.62 0.43
N LEU A 13 19.59 -4.98 -0.65
CA LEU A 13 20.27 -4.03 -1.53
C LEU A 13 19.30 -3.06 -2.22
N SER A 14 18.12 -3.54 -2.62
CA SER A 14 17.07 -2.67 -3.18
C SER A 14 16.58 -1.65 -2.14
N ASN A 15 16.32 -2.11 -0.91
CA ASN A 15 15.91 -1.23 0.20
C ASN A 15 16.99 -0.19 0.56
N VAL A 16 18.26 -0.60 0.62
CA VAL A 16 19.37 0.33 0.92
C VAL A 16 19.55 1.36 -0.20
N ALA A 17 19.38 0.94 -1.47
CA ALA A 17 19.46 1.84 -2.62
C ALA A 17 18.31 2.86 -2.67
N THR A 18 17.16 2.55 -2.06
CA THR A 18 16.02 3.47 -1.97
C THR A 18 15.95 4.25 -0.66
N CYS A 19 16.70 3.87 0.39
CA CYS A 19 16.67 4.56 1.69
C CYS A 19 17.03 6.05 1.64
N ASP A 20 17.80 6.50 0.64
CA ASP A 20 18.19 7.91 0.51
C ASP A 20 17.05 8.83 0.06
N ILE A 21 15.93 8.28 -0.44
CA ILE A 21 14.75 9.05 -0.84
C ILE A 21 14.21 9.90 0.31
N GLY A 22 14.33 9.42 1.55
CA GLY A 22 13.88 10.14 2.74
C GLY A 22 14.57 11.49 2.92
N LYS A 23 15.77 11.69 2.33
CA LYS A 23 16.49 12.97 2.35
C LYS A 23 15.87 14.02 1.41
N TYR A 24 15.06 13.58 0.45
CA TYR A 24 14.38 14.44 -0.53
C TYR A 24 12.93 14.76 -0.12
N ILE A 25 12.44 14.11 0.94
CA ILE A 25 11.10 14.31 1.48
C ILE A 25 11.18 15.36 2.60
N PRO A 26 10.37 16.44 2.53
CA PRO A 26 10.29 17.43 3.60
C PRO A 26 9.94 16.80 4.97
N GLY A 27 10.51 17.32 6.05
CA GLY A 27 10.36 16.72 7.39
C GLY A 27 8.93 16.74 7.97
N ASP A 28 8.04 17.53 7.39
CA ASP A 28 6.62 17.59 7.73
C ASP A 28 5.76 16.57 6.96
N VAL A 29 6.35 15.88 5.97
CA VAL A 29 5.71 14.81 5.20
C VAL A 29 6.25 13.46 5.67
N MET A 30 5.33 12.63 6.16
CA MET A 30 5.65 11.26 6.56
C MET A 30 5.72 10.39 5.31
N HIS A 31 6.56 9.38 5.35
CA HIS A 31 6.69 8.41 4.27
C HIS A 31 6.94 7.02 4.81
N SER A 32 6.60 6.02 4.01
CA SER A 32 6.95 4.63 4.25
C SER A 32 7.23 3.96 2.91
N MET A 33 8.17 3.03 2.90
CA MET A 33 8.52 2.27 1.72
C MET A 33 8.50 0.79 2.04
N PHE A 34 7.91 0.03 1.12
CA PHE A 34 7.90 -1.42 1.19
C PHE A 34 8.28 -1.98 -0.18
N VAL A 35 9.51 -2.49 -0.29
CA VAL A 35 10.09 -2.96 -1.56
C VAL A 35 9.99 -1.85 -2.62
N ASP A 36 9.16 -2.02 -3.65
CA ASP A 36 9.01 -1.09 -4.76
C ASP A 36 7.87 -0.07 -4.54
N ASP A 37 7.09 -0.21 -3.45
CA ASP A 37 5.95 0.66 -3.15
C ASP A 37 6.34 1.77 -2.18
N LEU A 38 6.20 3.03 -2.62
CA LEU A 38 6.36 4.23 -1.79
C LEU A 38 4.99 4.81 -1.44
N ILE A 39 4.79 5.13 -0.16
CA ILE A 39 3.66 5.94 0.30
C ILE A 39 4.18 7.22 0.97
N ILE A 40 3.59 8.36 0.62
CA ILE A 40 3.80 9.63 1.30
C ILE A 40 2.47 10.14 1.84
N PHE A 41 2.47 10.72 3.02
CA PHE A 41 1.26 11.23 3.65
C PHE A 41 1.56 12.38 4.61
N MET A 42 0.62 13.30 4.73
CA MET A 42 0.71 14.45 5.61
C MET A 42 -0.63 14.66 6.31
N ARG A 43 -0.59 15.18 7.53
CA ARG A 43 -1.78 15.60 8.27
C ARG A 43 -1.70 17.09 8.55
N HIS A 44 -2.67 17.85 8.05
CA HIS A 44 -2.80 19.27 8.34
C HIS A 44 -4.28 19.70 8.36
N LYS A 45 -4.58 20.86 8.96
CA LYS A 45 -5.94 21.41 9.07
C LYS A 45 -6.41 22.10 7.78
N ASP A 46 -5.45 22.63 7.04
CA ASP A 46 -5.61 23.37 5.80
C ASP A 46 -5.21 22.49 4.62
N LEU A 47 -6.12 22.37 3.64
CA LEU A 47 -5.95 21.53 2.46
C LEU A 47 -4.96 22.14 1.47
N ASP A 48 -4.87 23.47 1.38
CA ASP A 48 -3.98 24.14 0.44
C ASP A 48 -2.52 23.93 0.84
N VAL A 49 -2.27 23.88 2.15
CA VAL A 49 -0.96 23.51 2.71
C VAL A 49 -0.63 22.06 2.37
N ILE A 50 -1.59 21.12 2.51
CA ILE A 50 -1.37 19.71 2.16
C ILE A 50 -1.06 19.58 0.68
N GLN A 51 -1.88 20.18 -0.18
CA GLN A 51 -1.69 20.10 -1.63
C GLN A 51 -0.32 20.64 -2.03
N THR A 52 0.03 21.84 -1.55
CA THR A 52 1.32 22.48 -1.84
C THR A 52 2.49 21.62 -1.38
N GLN A 53 2.44 21.09 -0.16
CA GLN A 53 3.55 20.36 0.42
C GLN A 53 3.72 18.96 -0.21
N ILE A 54 2.60 18.27 -0.46
CA ILE A 54 2.64 16.98 -1.16
C ILE A 54 3.10 17.17 -2.60
N GLN A 55 2.65 18.21 -3.32
CA GLN A 55 3.13 18.49 -4.68
C GLN A 55 4.64 18.75 -4.70
N ARG A 56 5.16 19.59 -3.79
CA ARG A 56 6.61 19.80 -3.65
C ARG A 56 7.37 18.50 -3.37
N THR A 57 6.78 17.63 -2.55
CA THR A 57 7.37 16.31 -2.26
C THR A 57 7.42 15.43 -3.50
N LEU A 58 6.34 15.41 -4.30
CA LEU A 58 6.31 14.70 -5.57
C LEU A 58 7.38 15.23 -6.54
N ASP A 59 7.52 16.55 -6.65
CA ASP A 59 8.54 17.18 -7.51
C ASP A 59 9.96 16.81 -7.08
N ASN A 60 10.24 16.80 -5.78
CA ASN A 60 11.52 16.36 -5.22
C ASN A 60 11.79 14.86 -5.51
N ILE A 61 10.76 14.02 -5.41
CA ILE A 61 10.86 12.60 -5.74
C ILE A 61 11.19 12.42 -7.23
N VAL A 62 10.64 13.25 -8.13
CA VAL A 62 11.00 13.22 -9.55
C VAL A 62 12.48 13.56 -9.76
N VAL A 63 13.00 14.57 -9.06
CA VAL A 63 14.43 14.92 -9.11
C VAL A 63 15.30 13.76 -8.61
N TRP A 64 14.94 13.17 -7.47
CA TRP A 64 15.62 12.01 -6.91
C TRP A 64 15.59 10.80 -7.85
N SER A 65 14.44 10.53 -8.46
CA SER A 65 14.24 9.45 -9.44
C SER A 65 15.21 9.57 -10.61
N LYS A 66 15.34 10.77 -11.17
CA LYS A 66 16.27 11.06 -12.28
C LYS A 66 17.73 10.88 -11.86
N LYS A 67 18.08 11.32 -10.65
CA LYS A 67 19.45 11.22 -10.12
C LYS A 67 19.87 9.77 -9.85
N ASN A 68 18.98 8.95 -9.32
CA ASN A 68 19.26 7.55 -8.97
C ASN A 68 18.94 6.55 -10.09
N GLY A 69 18.49 7.03 -11.26
CA GLY A 69 18.14 6.16 -12.40
C GLY A 69 16.93 5.26 -12.13
N MET A 70 16.06 5.67 -11.21
CA MET A 70 14.82 4.95 -10.90
C MET A 70 13.67 5.47 -11.75
N THR A 71 12.69 4.60 -12.01
CA THR A 71 11.51 4.93 -12.81
C THR A 71 10.26 4.58 -12.02
N PHE A 72 9.44 5.58 -11.74
CA PHE A 72 8.10 5.38 -11.20
C PHE A 72 7.09 5.15 -12.32
N ALA A 73 5.99 4.48 -12.01
CA ALA A 73 4.87 4.30 -12.93
C ALA A 73 3.76 5.30 -12.57
N PRO A 74 3.75 6.52 -13.17
CA PRO A 74 2.83 7.58 -12.76
C PRO A 74 1.35 7.19 -12.96
N GLU A 75 1.05 6.36 -13.95
CA GLU A 75 -0.31 5.84 -14.17
C GLU A 75 -0.83 4.93 -13.05
N LYS A 76 0.07 4.32 -12.28
CA LYS A 76 -0.28 3.48 -11.11
C LYS A 76 -0.37 4.31 -9.82
N THR A 77 0.07 5.56 -9.84
CA THR A 77 0.03 6.45 -8.69
C THR A 77 -1.41 6.89 -8.42
N SER A 78 -1.85 6.72 -7.18
CA SER A 78 -3.20 7.09 -6.74
C SER A 78 -3.15 7.81 -5.40
N GLY A 79 -4.07 8.74 -5.20
CA GLY A 79 -4.24 9.48 -3.95
C GLY A 79 -5.47 9.01 -3.17
N ILE A 80 -5.44 9.19 -1.85
CA ILE A 80 -6.61 9.05 -0.99
C ILE A 80 -6.61 10.17 0.05
N THR A 81 -7.76 10.78 0.27
CA THR A 81 -7.92 11.86 1.25
C THR A 81 -8.76 11.38 2.41
N PHE A 82 -8.20 11.43 3.63
CA PHE A 82 -8.90 11.04 4.84
C PHE A 82 -9.51 12.25 5.54
N THR A 83 -10.81 12.47 5.37
CA THR A 83 -11.52 13.54 6.09
C THR A 83 -13.02 13.28 6.18
N ARG A 84 -13.66 13.87 7.19
CA ARG A 84 -15.12 13.88 7.35
C ARG A 84 -15.77 15.12 6.72
N LYS A 85 -14.99 16.15 6.41
CA LYS A 85 -15.47 17.40 5.81
C LYS A 85 -15.63 17.20 4.30
N ARG A 86 -16.65 17.82 3.71
CA ARG A 86 -16.70 18.03 2.25
C ARG A 86 -15.85 19.26 1.93
N PHE A 87 -15.07 19.19 0.87
CA PHE A 87 -14.21 20.29 0.42
C PHE A 87 -14.37 20.47 -1.08
N ASN A 88 -14.40 21.73 -1.50
CA ASN A 88 -14.50 22.15 -2.89
C ASN A 88 -13.64 23.42 -3.05
N PRO A 89 -12.64 23.45 -3.94
CA PRO A 89 -12.28 22.41 -4.90
C PRO A 89 -11.65 21.16 -4.25
N PRO A 90 -11.70 20.00 -4.92
CA PRO A 90 -10.96 18.81 -4.49
C PRO A 90 -9.45 19.01 -4.63
N ILE A 91 -8.66 18.25 -3.88
CA ILE A 91 -7.20 18.23 -4.01
C ILE A 91 -6.84 17.78 -5.44
N ARG A 92 -5.92 18.51 -6.06
CA ARG A 92 -5.33 18.17 -7.36
C ARG A 92 -3.82 18.06 -7.21
N LEU A 93 -3.27 16.95 -7.67
CA LEU A 93 -1.84 16.68 -7.67
C LEU A 93 -1.44 16.15 -9.03
N GLU A 94 -0.23 16.48 -9.45
CA GLU A 94 0.37 16.04 -10.70
C GLU A 94 1.66 15.31 -10.39
N PHE A 95 1.89 14.16 -11.02
CA PHE A 95 3.12 13.40 -10.88
C PHE A 95 3.66 13.02 -12.26
N GLN A 96 4.84 13.54 -12.61
CA GLN A 96 5.48 13.33 -13.91
C GLN A 96 4.53 13.63 -15.10
N ASN A 97 3.86 14.79 -15.08
CA ASN A 97 2.89 15.19 -16.10
C ASN A 97 1.62 14.33 -16.19
N HIS A 98 1.29 13.59 -15.12
CA HIS A 98 0.05 12.83 -15.02
C HIS A 98 -0.76 13.27 -13.81
N ASP A 99 -2.07 13.46 -14.00
CA ASP A 99 -2.99 13.74 -12.91
C ASP A 99 -3.10 12.53 -11.96
N VAL A 100 -2.83 12.77 -10.68
CA VAL A 100 -2.99 11.73 -9.65
C VAL A 100 -4.48 11.51 -9.40
N LYS A 101 -4.95 10.29 -9.69
CA LYS A 101 -6.35 9.92 -9.48
C LYS A 101 -6.61 9.72 -7.99
N PHE A 102 -7.45 10.56 -7.42
CA PHE A 102 -7.96 10.39 -6.06
C PHE A 102 -9.09 9.37 -6.05
N GLN A 103 -8.98 8.37 -5.18
CA GLN A 103 -9.94 7.29 -5.03
C GLN A 103 -10.41 7.20 -3.57
N ASP A 104 -11.68 6.85 -3.39
CA ASP A 104 -12.24 6.64 -2.05
C ASP A 104 -11.71 5.37 -1.38
N LYS A 105 -11.19 4.44 -2.18
CA LYS A 105 -10.64 3.16 -1.73
C LYS A 105 -9.32 2.89 -2.42
N VAL A 106 -8.27 2.63 -1.64
CA VAL A 106 -6.94 2.28 -2.13
C VAL A 106 -6.49 0.97 -1.51
N ARG A 107 -5.82 0.13 -2.29
CA ARG A 107 -5.19 -1.09 -1.80
C ARG A 107 -3.71 -0.83 -1.54
N TRP A 108 -3.26 -1.09 -0.32
CA TRP A 108 -1.84 -0.98 0.05
C TRP A 108 -1.46 -2.19 0.91
N LEU A 109 -0.40 -2.92 0.53
CA LEU A 109 0.09 -4.13 1.22
C LEU A 109 -1.00 -5.19 1.51
N GLY A 110 -1.97 -5.33 0.61
CA GLY A 110 -3.10 -6.26 0.78
C GLY A 110 -4.20 -5.77 1.72
N MET A 111 -4.06 -4.58 2.32
CA MET A 111 -5.09 -3.89 3.07
C MET A 111 -5.92 -3.01 2.14
N HIS A 112 -7.22 -2.91 2.42
CA HIS A 112 -8.12 -1.98 1.74
C HIS A 112 -8.37 -0.79 2.65
N LEU A 113 -7.80 0.36 2.28
CA LEU A 113 -7.97 1.63 2.96
C LEU A 113 -9.17 2.36 2.35
N ASP A 114 -10.06 2.84 3.19
CA ASP A 114 -11.27 3.59 2.81
C ASP A 114 -11.17 5.00 3.38
N ASN A 115 -11.56 6.02 2.61
CA ASN A 115 -11.46 7.44 2.96
C ASN A 115 -12.14 7.80 4.30
N LYS A 116 -13.12 7.01 4.74
CA LYS A 116 -13.85 7.19 6.01
C LYS A 116 -13.36 6.29 7.15
N TRP A 117 -12.27 5.53 6.94
CA TRP A 117 -11.76 4.55 7.93
C TRP A 117 -12.83 3.57 8.42
N LYS A 118 -13.82 3.26 7.58
CA LYS A 118 -14.91 2.36 7.97
C LYS A 118 -14.45 0.90 8.05
N TRP A 119 -13.35 0.56 7.37
CA TRP A 119 -12.79 -0.80 7.28
C TRP A 119 -13.78 -1.87 6.76
N GLU A 120 -15.00 -1.51 6.38
CA GLU A 120 -16.07 -2.42 5.96
C GLU A 120 -15.61 -3.38 4.86
N ALA A 121 -14.93 -2.86 3.83
CA ALA A 121 -14.40 -3.69 2.74
C ALA A 121 -13.32 -4.67 3.22
N HIS A 122 -12.43 -4.23 4.11
CA HIS A 122 -11.37 -5.07 4.66
C HIS A 122 -11.96 -6.17 5.57
N ILE A 123 -12.88 -5.81 6.47
CA ILE A 123 -13.55 -6.74 7.39
C ILE A 123 -14.38 -7.75 6.60
N ALA A 124 -15.11 -7.31 5.56
CA ALA A 124 -15.85 -8.21 4.69
C ALA A 124 -14.92 -9.21 3.98
N GLN A 125 -13.79 -8.74 3.45
CA GLN A 125 -12.80 -9.63 2.82
C GLN A 125 -12.20 -10.62 3.82
N ALA A 126 -11.83 -10.16 5.03
CA ALA A 126 -11.32 -11.01 6.10
C ALA A 126 -12.35 -12.07 6.48
N LYS A 127 -13.62 -11.68 6.68
CA LYS A 127 -14.73 -12.61 6.95
C LYS A 127 -14.88 -13.65 5.84
N THR A 128 -14.88 -13.23 4.57
CA THR A 128 -14.99 -14.16 3.44
C THR A 128 -13.81 -15.15 3.40
N ARG A 129 -12.58 -14.69 3.66
CA ARG A 129 -11.41 -15.58 3.73
C ARG A 129 -11.54 -16.59 4.88
N SER A 130 -11.90 -16.12 6.08
CA SER A 130 -12.10 -16.99 7.24
C SER A 130 -13.23 -18.00 7.03
N LEU A 131 -14.34 -17.59 6.40
CA LEU A 131 -15.45 -18.49 6.08
C LEU A 131 -15.06 -19.55 5.05
N LYS A 132 -14.27 -19.19 4.02
CA LYS A 132 -13.74 -20.16 3.05
C LYS A 132 -12.84 -21.19 3.75
N ALA A 133 -11.90 -20.75 4.57
CA ALA A 133 -11.03 -21.63 5.34
C ALA A 133 -11.85 -22.56 6.28
N MET A 134 -12.83 -22.00 6.98
CA MET A 134 -13.70 -22.78 7.87
C MET A 134 -14.56 -23.79 7.09
N ASN A 135 -15.08 -23.44 5.92
CA ASN A 135 -15.84 -24.37 5.08
C ASN A 135 -14.96 -25.52 4.58
N ILE A 136 -13.72 -25.25 4.19
CA ILE A 136 -12.74 -26.29 3.85
C ILE A 136 -12.51 -27.20 5.06
N MET A 137 -12.28 -26.64 6.25
CA MET A 137 -12.11 -27.43 7.47
C MET A 137 -13.34 -28.27 7.82
N LYS A 138 -14.56 -27.76 7.61
CA LYS A 138 -15.81 -28.50 7.82
C LYS A 138 -15.94 -29.70 6.87
N ILE A 139 -15.58 -29.54 5.60
CA ILE A 139 -15.57 -30.63 4.62
C ILE A 139 -14.54 -31.68 5.00
N LEU A 140 -13.31 -31.25 5.31
CA LEU A 140 -12.22 -32.14 5.68
C LEU A 140 -12.48 -32.85 7.02
N GLY A 141 -13.15 -32.21 7.98
CA GLY A 141 -13.46 -32.75 9.30
C GLY A 141 -14.72 -33.63 9.36
N ASN A 142 -15.38 -33.89 8.22
CA ASN A 142 -16.61 -34.68 8.19
C ASN A 142 -16.36 -36.13 8.65
N LYS A 143 -17.02 -36.57 9.71
CA LYS A 143 -16.80 -37.92 10.31
C LYS A 143 -17.12 -39.09 9.37
N LYS A 144 -17.89 -38.87 8.28
CA LYS A 144 -18.27 -39.93 7.33
C LYS A 144 -17.34 -40.06 6.11
N LYS A 145 -16.66 -38.99 5.68
CA LYS A 145 -15.81 -38.95 4.46
C LYS A 145 -14.57 -38.03 4.58
N GLY A 146 -14.24 -37.59 5.78
CA GLY A 146 -13.19 -36.61 6.06
C GLY A 146 -11.82 -37.22 6.31
N LEU A 147 -10.82 -36.35 6.46
CA LEU A 147 -9.44 -36.70 6.76
C LEU A 147 -9.29 -37.18 8.21
N ARG A 148 -8.25 -38.00 8.46
CA ARG A 148 -7.88 -38.41 9.83
C ARG A 148 -7.49 -37.19 10.66
N ARG A 149 -7.86 -37.19 11.95
CA ARG A 149 -7.64 -36.09 12.91
C ARG A 149 -6.21 -35.53 12.90
N GLN A 150 -5.19 -36.39 12.80
CA GLN A 150 -3.78 -35.96 12.78
C GLN A 150 -3.43 -35.09 11.56
N VAL A 151 -4.04 -35.37 10.40
CA VAL A 151 -3.83 -34.59 9.17
C VAL A 151 -4.56 -33.24 9.27
N LEU A 152 -5.77 -33.22 9.84
CA LEU A 152 -6.47 -31.96 10.12
C LEU A 152 -5.69 -31.04 11.06
N MET A 153 -5.09 -31.57 12.13
CA MET A 153 -4.27 -30.77 13.05
C MET A 153 -3.04 -30.17 12.36
N LYS A 154 -2.41 -30.91 11.43
CA LYS A 154 -1.29 -30.38 10.64
C LYS A 154 -1.74 -29.27 9.68
N ILE A 155 -2.90 -29.42 9.05
CA ILE A 155 -3.46 -28.38 8.15
C ILE A 155 -3.86 -27.13 8.94
N TYR A 156 -4.47 -27.31 10.11
CA TYR A 156 -4.87 -26.19 10.97
C TYR A 156 -3.66 -25.39 11.47
N ASN A 157 -2.58 -26.05 11.88
CA ASN A 157 -1.37 -25.38 12.35
C ASN A 157 -0.52 -24.76 11.22
N ALA A 158 -0.79 -25.10 9.96
CA ALA A 158 -0.11 -24.57 8.79
C ALA A 158 -0.82 -23.35 8.17
N TYR A 159 -2.05 -23.06 8.60
CA TYR A 159 -2.87 -21.92 8.20
C TYR A 159 -2.78 -20.78 9.23
#